data_AF-A0A2E8TZ30-F1
#
_entry.id   AF-A0A2E8TZ30-F1
#
_cell.length_a   1.000
_cell.length_b   1.000
_cell.length_c   1.000
_cell.angle_alpha   90.00
_cell.angle_beta   90.00
_cell.angle_gamma   90.00
#
_symmetry.space_group_name_H-M   'P 1'
#
loop_
_entity.id
_entity.type
_entity.pdbx_description
1 polymer ?
#
loop_
_entity_poly.entity_id
_entity_poly.type
_entity_poly.pdbx_seq_one_letter_code
_entity_poly.pdbx_strand_id
1 'polypeptide(L)'
;MFNLTNYADVKRLLGELETLEDQLMPNELEMLHSLCDKYAEPITIDPFDATALNVMLRNIEVRKGYAFDVKKDAGRVIDLPRKAEDDV
;
A
#
# COMPACT_ATOMS: atom_id res chain seq x y z
N MET A 1 -23.30 10.37 -10.16
CA MET A 1 -23.38 9.24 -11.09
C MET A 1 -22.32 8.24 -10.67
N PHE A 2 -22.70 6.99 -10.43
CA PHE A 2 -21.78 5.95 -9.99
C PHE A 2 -20.82 5.59 -11.13
N ASN A 3 -19.50 5.64 -10.89
CA ASN A 3 -18.48 5.31 -11.91
C ASN A 3 -17.89 3.93 -11.61
N LEU A 4 -18.37 2.92 -12.33
CA LEU A 4 -17.94 1.51 -12.22
C LEU A 4 -16.46 1.31 -12.53
N THR A 5 -15.89 2.09 -13.45
CA THR A 5 -14.47 1.98 -13.82
C THR A 5 -13.58 2.35 -12.66
N ASN A 6 -13.85 3.49 -12.01
CA ASN A 6 -13.07 3.94 -10.86
C ASN A 6 -13.21 2.97 -9.68
N TYR A 7 -14.39 2.38 -9.50
CA TYR A 7 -14.60 1.37 -8.46
C TYR A 7 -13.81 0.09 -8.74
N ALA A 8 -13.79 -0.38 -10.00
CA ALA A 8 -12.97 -1.52 -10.40
C ALA A 8 -11.48 -1.27 -10.20
N ASP A 9 -11.00 -0.05 -10.48
CA ASP A 9 -9.61 0.34 -10.24
C ASP A 9 -9.25 0.30 -8.75
N VAL A 10 -10.12 0.80 -7.87
CA VAL A 10 -9.93 0.70 -6.41
C VAL A 10 -9.92 -0.76 -5.96
N LYS A 11 -10.84 -1.60 -6.44
CA LYS A 11 -10.86 -3.03 -6.11
C LYS A 11 -9.58 -3.74 -6.59
N ARG A 12 -9.06 -3.37 -7.76
CA ARG A 12 -7.77 -3.88 -8.26
C ARG A 12 -6.63 -3.51 -7.32
N LEU A 13 -6.55 -2.24 -6.91
CA LEU A 13 -5.50 -1.76 -5.98
C LEU A 13 -5.59 -2.44 -4.60
N LEU A 14 -6.81 -2.62 -4.07
CA LEU A 14 -7.03 -3.35 -2.82
C LEU A 14 -6.53 -4.80 -2.93
N GLY A 15 -6.92 -5.51 -3.98
CA GLY A 15 -6.47 -6.89 -4.19
C GLY A 15 -4.96 -7.01 -4.36
N GLU A 16 -4.32 -6.03 -5.01
CA GLU A 16 -2.85 -5.98 -5.12
C GLU A 16 -2.20 -5.83 -3.74
N LEU A 17 -2.70 -4.92 -2.90
CA LEU A 17 -2.19 -4.70 -1.55
C LEU A 17 -2.45 -5.88 -0.60
N GLU A 18 -3.57 -6.59 -0.73
CA GLU A 18 -3.84 -7.83 0.02
C GLU A 18 -2.78 -8.90 -0.26
N THR A 19 -2.27 -9.01 -1.50
CA THR A 19 -1.17 -9.95 -1.80
C THR A 19 0.19 -9.53 -1.20
N LEU A 20 0.30 -8.29 -0.73
CA LEU A 20 1.52 -7.68 -0.20
C LEU A 20 1.39 -7.32 1.29
N GLU A 21 0.39 -7.88 1.99
CA GLU A 21 0.04 -7.51 3.36
C GLU A 21 1.23 -7.55 4.33
N ASP A 22 2.08 -8.57 4.22
CA ASP A 22 3.29 -8.74 5.03
C ASP A 22 4.36 -7.64 4.85
N GLN A 23 4.24 -6.83 3.79
CA GLN A 23 5.15 -5.72 3.48
C GLN A 23 4.59 -4.35 3.91
N LEU A 24 3.36 -4.32 4.45
CA LEU A 24 2.71 -3.11 4.92
C LEU A 24 3.13 -2.77 6.34
N MET A 25 3.35 -1.49 6.58
CA MET A 25 3.50 -0.96 7.92
C MET A 25 2.19 -1.12 8.71
N PRO A 26 2.22 -1.17 10.06
CA PRO A 26 1.00 -1.37 10.85
C PRO A 26 -0.14 -0.38 10.54
N ASN A 27 0.19 0.89 10.29
CA ASN A 27 -0.78 1.92 9.91
C ASN A 27 -1.33 1.72 8.48
N GLU A 28 -0.51 1.24 7.56
CA GLU A 28 -0.90 0.92 6.19
C GLU A 28 -1.81 -0.31 6.17
N LEU A 29 -1.52 -1.30 7.01
CA LEU A 29 -2.35 -2.48 7.19
C LEU A 29 -3.74 -2.14 7.76
N GLU A 30 -3.79 -1.31 8.80
CA GLU A 30 -5.05 -0.81 9.36
C GLU A 30 -5.89 -0.04 8.32
N MET A 31 -5.21 0.77 7.50
CA MET A 31 -5.84 1.49 6.39
C MET A 31 -6.37 0.54 5.32
N LEU A 32 -5.62 -0.51 4.94
CA LEU A 32 -6.06 -1.52 3.99
C LEU A 32 -7.36 -2.17 4.44
N HIS A 33 -7.41 -2.66 5.68
CA HIS A 33 -8.62 -3.28 6.23
C HIS A 33 -9.81 -2.32 6.21
N SER A 34 -9.61 -1.08 6.66
CA SER A 34 -10.65 -0.05 6.66
C SER A 34 -11.19 0.24 5.25
N LEU A 35 -10.32 0.24 4.23
CA LEU A 35 -10.71 0.47 2.84
C LEU A 35 -11.35 -0.77 2.20
N CYS A 36 -10.93 -1.98 2.56
CA CYS A 36 -11.60 -3.23 2.16
C CYS A 36 -13.04 -3.25 2.68
N ASP A 37 -13.26 -2.87 3.94
CA ASP A 37 -14.59 -2.76 4.54
C ASP A 37 -15.43 -1.67 3.85
N LYS A 38 -14.84 -0.48 3.64
CA LYS A 38 -15.51 0.66 2.98
C LYS A 38 -15.98 0.33 1.56
N TYR A 39 -15.19 -0.42 0.81
CA TYR A 39 -15.47 -0.79 -0.58
C TYR A 39 -15.94 -2.24 -0.75
N ALA A 40 -16.47 -2.87 0.31
CA ALA A 40 -17.14 -4.17 0.24
C ALA A 40 -18.39 -4.10 -0.65
N GLU A 41 -19.08 -2.97 -0.65
CA GLU A 41 -20.20 -2.68 -1.53
C GLU A 41 -19.84 -1.61 -2.59
N PRO A 42 -20.52 -1.60 -3.75
CA PRO A 42 -20.32 -0.56 -4.76
C PRO A 42 -20.82 0.79 -4.26
N ILE A 43 -19.89 1.64 -3.77
CA ILE A 43 -20.16 3.02 -3.38
C ILE A 43 -19.41 4.04 -4.25
N THR A 44 -19.82 5.31 -4.19
CA THR A 44 -19.07 6.38 -4.88
C THR A 44 -17.66 6.45 -4.31
N ILE A 45 -16.66 6.33 -5.18
CA ILE A 45 -15.25 6.35 -4.80
C ILE A 45 -14.85 7.74 -4.31
N ASP A 46 -14.10 7.77 -3.21
CA ASP A 46 -13.34 8.94 -2.79
C ASP A 46 -11.98 8.97 -3.53
N PRO A 47 -11.68 10.03 -4.31
CA PRO A 47 -10.38 10.16 -4.98
C PRO A 47 -9.17 10.09 -4.04
N PHE A 48 -9.33 10.47 -2.77
CA PHE A 48 -8.27 10.40 -1.78
C PHE A 48 -7.91 8.95 -1.43
N ASP A 49 -8.88 8.04 -1.41
CA ASP A 49 -8.62 6.63 -1.09
C ASP A 49 -7.82 5.94 -2.19
N ALA A 50 -8.19 6.18 -3.46
CA ALA A 50 -7.42 5.67 -4.60
C ALA A 50 -5.98 6.20 -4.57
N THR A 51 -5.79 7.46 -4.18
CA THR A 51 -4.46 8.06 -4.00
C THR A 51 -3.70 7.38 -2.87
N ALA A 52 -4.35 7.13 -1.73
CA ALA A 52 -3.73 6.47 -0.58
C ALA A 52 -3.24 5.06 -0.92
N LEU A 53 -4.04 4.26 -1.62
CA LEU A 53 -3.66 2.91 -2.07
C LEU A 53 -2.42 2.94 -2.99
N ASN A 54 -2.35 3.90 -3.92
CA ASN A 54 -1.17 4.07 -4.77
C ASN A 54 0.08 4.49 -3.97
N VAL A 55 -0.09 5.33 -2.95
CA VAL A 55 1.02 5.72 -2.05
C VAL A 55 1.53 4.51 -1.27
N MET A 56 0.65 3.64 -0.79
CA MET A 56 1.05 2.40 -0.09
C MET A 56 1.87 1.48 -1.00
N LEU A 57 1.42 1.24 -2.24
CA LEU A 57 2.19 0.46 -3.23
C LEU A 57 3.55 1.09 -3.51
N ARG A 58 3.60 2.41 -3.73
CA ARG A 58 4.86 3.14 -3.91
C ARG A 58 5.78 2.99 -2.69
N ASN A 59 5.24 3.07 -1.48
CA ASN A 59 6.04 2.95 -0.26
C ASN A 59 6.67 1.56 -0.14
N ILE A 60 5.94 0.50 -0.50
CA ILE A 60 6.48 -0.87 -0.58
C ILE A 60 7.67 -0.90 -1.55
N GLU A 61 7.50 -0.39 -2.78
CA GLU A 61 8.58 -0.37 -3.77
C GLU A 61 9.80 0.44 -3.30
N VAL A 62 9.56 1.61 -2.69
CA VAL A 62 10.65 2.41 -2.12
C VAL A 62 11.42 1.61 -1.06
N ARG A 63 10.72 0.93 -0.14
CA ARG A 63 11.37 0.13 0.92
C ARG A 63 12.19 -1.03 0.37
N LYS A 64 11.80 -1.65 -0.76
CA LYS A 64 12.60 -2.73 -1.38
C LYS A 64 14.02 -2.29 -1.71
N GLY A 65 14.21 -1.02 -2.09
CA GLY A 65 15.52 -0.41 -2.37
C GLY A 65 16.38 -0.13 -1.14
N TYR A 66 15.83 -0.28 0.06
CA TYR A 66 16.54 -0.14 1.33
C TYR A 66 16.62 -1.48 2.06
N ALA A 67 17.58 -1.61 2.96
CA ALA A 67 17.65 -2.75 3.89
C ALA A 67 16.61 -2.59 5.02
N PHE A 68 15.33 -2.51 4.66
CA PHE A 68 14.22 -2.24 5.60
C PHE A 68 13.40 -3.50 5.88
N ASP A 69 13.34 -3.89 7.14
CA ASP A 69 12.46 -4.95 7.64
C ASP A 69 11.29 -4.31 8.38
N VAL A 70 10.10 -4.37 7.77
CA VAL A 70 8.86 -3.79 8.31
C VAL A 70 8.57 -4.26 9.74
N LYS A 71 8.91 -5.51 10.09
CA LYS A 71 8.62 -6.07 11.42
C LYS A 71 9.62 -5.61 12.48
N LYS A 72 10.80 -5.11 12.09
CA LYS A 72 11.87 -4.68 13.00
C LYS A 72 12.08 -3.17 13.03
N ASP A 73 11.89 -2.52 11.89
CA ASP A 73 12.32 -1.14 11.64
C ASP A 73 11.14 -0.15 11.66
N ALA A 74 9.91 -0.64 11.81
CA ALA A 74 8.68 0.17 11.75
C ALA A 74 8.61 1.36 12.71
N GLY A 75 9.38 1.34 13.81
CA GLY A 75 9.40 2.40 14.83
C GLY A 75 10.64 3.29 14.84
N ARG A 76 11.67 3.03 14.01
CA ARG A 76 12.98 3.66 14.20
C ARG A 76 13.82 3.75 12.93
N VAL A 77 13.58 4.66 11.99
CA VAL A 77 14.69 5.01 11.08
C VAL A 77 14.62 6.42 10.47
N ILE A 78 15.73 7.17 10.54
CA ILE A 78 15.98 8.40 9.77
C ILE A 78 17.05 8.18 8.68
N ASP A 79 17.89 7.13 8.77
CA ASP A 79 18.91 6.80 7.76
C ASP A 79 19.06 5.27 7.58
N LEU A 80 18.40 4.69 6.58
CA LEU A 80 18.66 3.30 6.15
C LEU A 80 19.71 3.30 5.02
N PRO A 81 20.71 2.41 5.09
CA PRO A 81 21.56 2.18 3.93
C PRO A 81 20.70 1.60 2.77
N ARG A 82 20.94 2.10 1.56
CA ARG A 82 20.42 1.45 0.35
C ARG A 82 21.02 0.06 0.23
N LYS A 83 20.27 -0.89 -0.33
CA LYS A 83 20.87 -2.16 -0.75
C LYS A 83 21.91 -1.86 -1.84
N ALA A 84 23.08 -2.51 -1.76
CA ALA A 84 24.01 -2.49 -2.87
C ALA A 84 23.30 -3.08 -4.08
N GLU A 85 23.40 -2.43 -5.25
CA GLU A 85 23.06 -3.09 -6.49
C GLU A 85 24.06 -4.24 -6.65
N ASP A 86 23.57 -5.48 -6.63
CA ASP A 86 24.40 -6.60 -7.05
C ASP A 86 24.62 -6.40 -8.55
N ASP A 87 25.81 -5.90 -8.92
CA ASP A 87 26.31 -5.85 -10.30
C ASP A 87 26.28 -7.28 -10.88
N VAL A 88 25.29 -7.56 -11.72
CA VAL A 88 25.20 -8.78 -12.56
C VAL A 88 25.35 -8.39 -14.02
#